data_AF-A0A1J4VT65-F1
#
_entry.id   AF-A0A1J4VT65-F1
#
_cell.length_a   1.000
_cell.length_b   1.000
_cell.length_c   1.000
_cell.angle_alpha   90.00
_cell.angle_beta   90.00
_cell.angle_gamma   90.00
#
_symmetry.space_group_name_H-M   'P 1'
#
loop_
_entity.id
_entity.type
_entity.pdbx_description
1 polymer ?
#
loop_
_entity_poly.entity_id
_entity_poly.type
_entity_poly.pdbx_seq_one_letter_code
_entity_poly.pdbx_strand_id
1 'polypeptide(L)'
;MWDRKMSARRAKKILKDPESREFFVLAPLLLARKNDPKEVFGEYLDPLVFCRNWFAIKKKMRQDRWTEPRIIFWQAIYEHLIDKYRKAGMAFRKSAKAYGDTLYEEVGKKISAARKKERLSQEALADKIGVSQQLVSRIERGGENLSLGTLRNVSRALNKKLGIEFT
;
A
#
# COMPACT_ATOMS: atom_id res chain seq x y z
N MET A 1 24.76 4.09 5.02
CA MET A 1 23.49 4.41 4.34
C MET A 1 23.56 5.71 3.55
N TRP A 2 24.32 6.71 4.00
CA TRP A 2 24.54 7.92 3.23
C TRP A 2 25.86 7.81 2.48
N ASP A 3 25.87 8.25 1.22
CA ASP A 3 27.03 8.23 0.32
C ASP A 3 28.23 8.94 0.97
N ARG A 4 29.47 8.71 0.50
CA ARG A 4 30.68 9.39 1.03
C ARG A 4 30.56 10.93 1.02
N LYS A 5 29.62 11.48 0.24
CA LYS A 5 29.31 12.93 0.13
C LYS A 5 28.15 13.42 1.02
N MET A 6 27.35 12.56 1.64
CA MET A 6 26.18 12.96 2.43
C MET A 6 26.28 12.46 3.87
N SER A 7 26.25 13.36 4.85
CA SER A 7 26.25 12.98 6.26
C SER A 7 24.85 12.63 6.76
N ALA A 8 24.76 11.79 7.78
CA ALA A 8 23.48 11.44 8.42
C ALA A 8 22.72 12.67 8.93
N ARG A 9 23.47 13.66 9.45
CA ARG A 9 22.92 14.94 9.91
C ARG A 9 22.28 15.73 8.76
N ARG A 10 22.94 15.77 7.58
CA ARG A 10 22.41 16.44 6.40
C ARG A 10 21.16 15.75 5.86
N ALA A 11 21.16 14.42 5.80
CA ALA A 11 19.99 13.66 5.36
C ALA A 11 18.79 13.87 6.29
N LYS A 12 18.99 13.83 7.62
CA LYS A 12 17.94 14.16 8.60
C LYS A 12 17.41 15.58 8.44
N LYS A 13 18.27 16.56 8.13
CA LYS A 13 17.83 17.94 7.88
C LYS A 13 16.94 18.03 6.64
N ILE A 14 17.34 17.41 5.54
CA ILE A 14 16.56 17.42 4.28
C ILE A 14 15.21 16.73 4.45
N LEU A 15 15.16 15.60 5.16
CA LEU A 15 13.92 14.84 5.36
C LEU A 15 12.90 15.55 6.26
N LYS A 16 13.31 16.60 6.98
CA LYS A 16 12.44 17.49 7.75
C LYS A 16 11.87 18.65 6.92
N ASP A 17 12.34 18.85 5.68
CA ASP A 17 11.94 19.94 4.81
C ASP A 17 11.21 19.41 3.55
N PRO A 18 9.88 19.21 3.61
CA PRO A 18 9.11 18.61 2.52
C PRO A 18 8.95 19.51 1.28
N GLU A 19 9.26 20.80 1.38
CA GLU A 19 9.21 21.73 0.25
C GLU A 19 10.48 21.65 -0.61
N SER A 20 11.56 21.09 -0.07
CA SER A 20 12.83 20.92 -0.79
C SER A 20 12.73 19.88 -1.91
N ARG A 21 13.42 20.12 -3.03
CA ARG A 21 13.50 19.13 -4.12
C ARG A 21 14.24 17.87 -3.66
N GLU A 22 15.21 18.04 -2.77
CA GLU A 22 16.05 17.00 -2.20
C GLU A 22 15.25 16.03 -1.32
N PHE A 23 14.17 16.49 -0.69
CA PHE A 23 13.24 15.60 0.02
C PHE A 23 12.69 14.51 -0.89
N PHE A 24 12.25 14.86 -2.10
CA PHE A 24 11.70 13.91 -3.07
C PHE A 24 12.76 13.00 -3.72
N VAL A 25 14.05 13.25 -3.44
CA VAL A 25 15.14 12.33 -3.77
C VAL A 25 15.42 11.40 -2.60
N LEU A 26 15.52 11.92 -1.38
CA LEU A 26 15.92 11.14 -0.21
C LEU A 26 14.80 10.31 0.41
N ALA A 27 13.57 10.80 0.45
CA ALA A 27 12.46 10.07 1.07
C ALA A 27 12.19 8.72 0.36
N PRO A 28 12.11 8.64 -0.99
CA PRO A 28 11.99 7.35 -1.67
C PRO A 28 13.15 6.39 -1.36
N LEU A 29 14.40 6.89 -1.33
CA LEU A 29 15.59 6.09 -1.04
C LEU A 29 15.62 5.56 0.39
N LEU A 30 15.17 6.38 1.35
CA LEU A 30 15.02 5.98 2.75
C LEU A 30 14.03 4.81 2.86
N LEU A 31 12.83 4.97 2.30
CA LEU A 31 11.76 3.98 2.39
C LEU A 31 12.05 2.70 1.57
N ALA A 32 12.82 2.79 0.49
CA ALA A 32 13.27 1.61 -0.25
C ALA A 32 14.22 0.74 0.58
N ARG A 33 15.02 1.35 1.46
CA ARG A 33 16.06 0.63 2.21
C ARG A 33 15.61 0.22 3.61
N LYS A 34 14.81 1.05 4.28
CA LYS A 34 14.30 0.80 5.64
C LYS A 34 12.85 0.32 5.61
N ASN A 35 12.54 -0.65 6.45
CA ASN A 35 11.20 -1.21 6.67
C ASN A 35 10.81 -1.24 8.14
N ASP A 36 11.44 -0.41 8.97
CA ASP A 36 11.04 -0.20 10.35
C ASP A 36 10.39 1.19 10.49
N PRO A 37 9.05 1.26 10.64
CA PRO A 37 8.33 2.50 10.87
C PRO A 37 8.76 3.22 12.14
N LYS A 38 9.15 2.50 13.21
CA LYS A 38 9.58 3.14 14.46
C LYS A 38 10.88 3.90 14.25
N GLU A 39 11.84 3.28 13.57
CA GLU A 39 13.11 3.93 13.23
C GLU A 39 12.90 5.10 12.26
N VAL A 40 12.15 4.86 11.16
CA VAL A 40 11.93 5.88 10.12
C VAL A 40 11.23 7.11 10.70
N PHE A 41 10.16 6.90 11.46
CA PHE A 41 9.38 8.01 12.00
C PHE A 41 9.99 8.64 13.25
N GLY A 42 10.76 7.88 14.02
CA GLY A 42 11.48 8.40 15.19
C GLY A 42 12.68 9.26 14.83
N GLU A 43 13.39 8.92 13.75
CA GLU A 43 14.68 9.54 13.45
C GLU A 43 14.73 10.43 12.21
N TYR A 44 13.86 10.18 11.22
CA TYR A 44 14.08 10.69 9.87
C TYR A 44 12.91 11.49 9.31
N LEU A 45 11.69 10.95 9.38
CA LEU A 45 10.55 11.47 8.64
C LEU A 45 9.34 11.66 9.55
N ASP A 46 8.73 12.84 9.57
CA ASP A 46 7.50 13.05 10.32
C ASP A 46 6.33 12.23 9.71
N PRO A 47 5.51 11.50 10.49
CA PRO A 47 4.43 10.67 9.96
C PRO A 47 3.35 11.45 9.20
N LEU A 48 3.06 12.70 9.60
CA LEU A 48 2.08 13.55 8.92
C LEU A 48 2.66 14.03 7.58
N VAL A 49 3.93 14.44 7.57
CA VAL A 49 4.68 14.80 6.34
C VAL A 49 4.74 13.61 5.38
N PHE A 50 5.01 12.41 5.88
CA PHE A 50 4.94 11.17 5.11
C PHE A 50 3.57 11.00 4.44
N CYS A 51 2.47 11.07 5.22
CA CYS A 51 1.13 10.89 4.68
C CYS A 51 0.76 11.97 3.64
N ARG A 52 1.12 13.23 3.88
CA ARG A 52 0.85 14.33 2.93
C ARG A 52 1.58 14.16 1.59
N ASN A 53 2.77 13.55 1.61
CA ASN A 53 3.63 13.41 0.44
C ASN A 53 3.67 11.99 -0.15
N TRP A 54 2.92 11.04 0.41
CA TRP A 54 3.03 9.62 0.09
C TRP A 54 2.90 9.34 -1.41
N PHE A 55 1.94 9.95 -2.11
CA PHE A 55 1.75 9.68 -3.54
C PHE A 55 2.92 10.15 -4.40
N ALA A 56 3.55 11.27 -4.05
CA ALA A 56 4.75 11.77 -4.75
C ALA A 56 5.95 10.86 -4.48
N ILE A 57 6.15 10.45 -3.22
CA ILE A 57 7.20 9.51 -2.82
C ILE A 57 7.02 8.16 -3.52
N LYS A 58 5.81 7.59 -3.45
CA LYS A 58 5.43 6.32 -4.10
C LYS A 58 5.63 6.37 -5.62
N LYS A 59 5.27 7.49 -6.27
CA LYS A 59 5.50 7.68 -7.71
C LYS A 59 6.99 7.58 -8.07
N LYS A 60 7.86 8.14 -7.23
CA LYS A 60 9.33 8.04 -7.41
C LYS A 60 9.85 6.63 -7.13
N MET A 61 9.39 5.96 -6.07
CA MET A 61 9.78 4.57 -5.78
C MET A 61 9.47 3.64 -6.96
N ARG A 62 8.29 3.78 -7.59
CA ARG A 62 7.88 2.97 -8.75
C ARG A 62 8.76 3.11 -10.00
N GLN A 63 9.60 4.14 -10.07
CA GLN A 63 10.57 4.26 -11.16
C GLN A 63 11.65 3.17 -11.08
N ASP A 64 11.84 2.57 -9.90
CA ASP A 64 12.73 1.44 -9.66
C ASP A 64 11.92 0.16 -9.34
N ARG A 65 11.94 -0.80 -10.27
CA ARG A 65 11.17 -2.06 -10.17
C ARG A 65 11.58 -2.93 -8.98
N TRP A 66 12.77 -2.76 -8.42
CA TRP A 66 13.26 -3.55 -7.29
C TRP A 66 12.62 -3.16 -5.94
N THR A 67 11.83 -2.08 -5.91
CA THR A 67 11.22 -1.54 -4.68
C THR A 67 9.79 -2.01 -4.41
N GLU A 68 9.21 -2.86 -5.25
CA GLU A 68 7.80 -3.27 -5.17
C GLU A 68 7.37 -3.83 -3.78
N PRO A 69 8.13 -4.73 -3.13
CA PRO A 69 7.77 -5.21 -1.79
C PRO A 69 7.76 -4.08 -0.73
N ARG A 70 8.65 -3.10 -0.87
CA ARG A 70 8.74 -1.93 0.03
C ARG A 70 7.58 -0.98 -0.20
N ILE A 71 7.17 -0.78 -1.45
CA ILE A 71 6.00 0.03 -1.80
C ILE A 71 4.75 -0.56 -1.15
N ILE A 72 4.56 -1.87 -1.22
CA ILE A 72 3.45 -2.58 -0.59
C ILE A 72 3.47 -2.37 0.93
N PHE A 73 4.64 -2.57 1.55
CA PHE A 73 4.80 -2.39 2.99
C PHE A 73 4.44 -0.97 3.44
N TRP A 74 5.04 0.04 2.82
CA TRP A 74 4.79 1.45 3.19
C TRP A 74 3.39 1.94 2.80
N GLN A 75 2.75 1.33 1.78
CA GLN A 75 1.35 1.56 1.47
C GLN A 75 0.44 1.14 2.64
N ALA A 76 0.69 -0.01 3.26
CA ALA A 76 -0.09 -0.48 4.41
C ALA A 76 0.09 0.45 5.62
N ILE A 77 1.31 0.95 5.85
CA ILE A 77 1.59 1.94 6.90
C ILE A 77 0.85 3.26 6.63
N TYR A 78 0.87 3.74 5.38
CA TYR A 78 0.12 4.91 4.97
C TYR A 78 -1.38 4.76 5.24
N GLU A 79 -1.99 3.63 4.86
CA GLU A 79 -3.41 3.37 5.10
C GLU A 79 -3.77 3.39 6.58
N HIS A 80 -2.93 2.75 7.42
CA HIS A 80 -3.12 2.75 8.87
C HIS A 80 -3.03 4.17 9.46
N LEU A 81 -2.03 4.96 9.06
CA LEU A 81 -1.87 6.33 9.55
C LEU A 81 -2.99 7.27 9.08
N ILE A 82 -3.46 7.13 7.83
CA ILE A 82 -4.56 7.93 7.30
C ILE A 82 -5.86 7.63 8.05
N ASP A 83 -6.16 6.36 8.35
CA ASP A 83 -7.33 6.02 9.17
C ASP A 83 -7.26 6.70 10.55
N LYS A 84 -6.10 6.60 11.22
CA LYS A 84 -5.84 7.28 12.50
C LYS A 84 -6.08 8.78 12.39
N TYR A 85 -5.53 9.45 11.38
CA TYR A 85 -5.64 10.89 11.25
C TYR A 85 -7.03 11.37 10.83
N ARG A 86 -7.74 10.60 10.01
CA ARG A 86 -9.16 10.88 9.67
C ARG A 86 -10.05 10.82 10.90
N LYS A 87 -9.85 9.81 11.77
CA LYS A 87 -10.55 9.70 13.06
C LYS A 87 -10.25 10.88 13.99
N ALA A 88 -9.08 11.48 13.87
CA ALA A 88 -8.70 12.71 14.57
C ALA A 88 -9.19 14.00 13.88
N GLY A 89 -10.04 13.92 12.86
CA GLY A 89 -10.63 15.07 12.18
C GLY A 89 -9.76 15.72 11.10
N MET A 90 -8.61 15.14 10.74
CA MET A 90 -7.76 15.68 9.68
C MET A 90 -8.22 15.24 8.29
N ALA A 91 -8.37 16.23 7.40
CA ALA A 91 -8.63 16.00 5.99
C ALA A 91 -7.33 15.72 5.23
N PHE A 92 -7.35 14.68 4.39
CA PHE A 92 -6.29 14.38 3.43
C PHE A 92 -6.89 14.37 2.04
N ARG A 93 -6.21 15.00 1.08
CA ARG A 93 -6.60 14.93 -0.32
C ARG A 93 -6.62 13.45 -0.74
N LYS A 94 -7.80 12.94 -1.09
CA LYS A 94 -7.89 11.63 -1.75
C LYS A 94 -7.05 11.72 -3.02
N SER A 95 -6.17 10.75 -3.26
CA SER A 95 -5.63 10.58 -4.61
C SER A 95 -6.82 10.46 -5.56
N ALA A 96 -6.73 11.03 -6.75
CA ALA A 96 -7.72 10.79 -7.80
C ALA A 96 -7.90 9.28 -8.11
N LYS A 97 -6.95 8.44 -7.69
CA LYS A 97 -7.04 6.96 -7.60
C LYS A 97 -7.18 6.46 -6.16
N ALA A 98 -8.12 7.02 -5.40
CA ALA A 98 -8.64 6.26 -4.27
C ALA A 98 -9.44 5.13 -4.92
N TYR A 99 -8.94 3.89 -4.85
CA TYR A 99 -9.77 2.71 -5.11
C TYR A 99 -10.73 2.55 -3.92
N GLY A 100 -11.58 3.55 -3.75
CA GLY A 100 -12.91 3.46 -3.13
C GLY A 100 -13.92 3.63 -4.26
N ASP A 101 -13.62 3.02 -5.41
CA ASP A 101 -14.64 2.69 -6.39
C ASP A 101 -15.47 1.60 -5.72
N THR A 102 -16.77 1.84 -5.57
CA THR A 102 -17.72 0.88 -4.98
C THR A 102 -17.51 -0.52 -5.54
N LEU A 103 -17.14 -0.62 -6.83
CA LEU A 103 -16.82 -1.86 -7.52
C LEU A 103 -15.74 -2.71 -6.84
N TYR A 104 -14.58 -2.15 -6.46
CA TYR A 104 -13.50 -2.97 -5.87
C TYR A 104 -13.86 -3.44 -4.46
N GLU A 105 -14.52 -2.60 -3.68
CA GLU A 105 -15.04 -2.99 -2.37
C GLU A 105 -16.14 -4.06 -2.49
N GLU A 106 -17.04 -3.92 -3.47
CA GLU A 106 -18.09 -4.90 -3.77
C GLU A 106 -17.51 -6.25 -4.19
N VAL A 107 -16.53 -6.23 -5.11
CA VAL A 107 -15.81 -7.42 -5.54
C VAL A 107 -15.09 -8.06 -4.36
N GLY A 108 -14.37 -7.26 -3.55
CA GLY A 108 -13.67 -7.73 -2.34
C GLY A 108 -14.63 -8.38 -1.33
N LYS A 109 -15.78 -7.76 -1.06
CA LYS A 109 -16.84 -8.31 -0.20
C LYS A 109 -17.40 -9.61 -0.75
N LYS A 110 -17.67 -9.70 -2.06
CA LYS A 110 -18.14 -10.93 -2.72
C LYS A 110 -17.11 -12.06 -2.59
N ILE A 111 -15.83 -11.77 -2.78
CA ILE A 111 -14.73 -12.74 -2.59
C ILE A 111 -14.67 -13.21 -1.13
N SER A 112 -14.69 -12.29 -0.16
CA SER A 112 -14.66 -12.63 1.27
C SER A 112 -15.85 -13.50 1.68
N ALA A 113 -17.05 -13.18 1.19
CA ALA A 113 -18.25 -13.96 1.45
C ALA A 113 -18.15 -15.37 0.84
N ALA A 114 -17.70 -15.49 -0.41
CA ALA A 114 -17.50 -16.79 -1.06
C ALA A 114 -16.43 -17.63 -0.33
N ARG A 115 -15.29 -17.03 0.05
CA ARG A 115 -14.25 -17.71 0.84
C ARG A 115 -14.79 -18.26 2.16
N LYS A 116 -15.56 -17.46 2.89
CA LYS A 116 -16.18 -17.88 4.16
C LYS A 116 -17.17 -19.02 3.96
N LYS A 117 -17.95 -19.02 2.86
CA LYS A 117 -18.84 -20.15 2.51
C LYS A 117 -18.09 -21.45 2.27
N GLU A 118 -16.91 -21.37 1.65
CA GLU A 118 -16.00 -22.53 1.48
C GLU A 118 -15.19 -22.86 2.74
N ARG A 119 -15.43 -22.17 3.87
CA ARG A 119 -14.74 -22.35 5.16
C ARG A 119 -13.22 -22.19 5.10
N LEU A 120 -12.72 -21.37 4.17
CA LEU A 120 -11.28 -21.12 4.02
C LEU A 120 -10.83 -19.92 4.86
N SER A 121 -9.64 -19.99 5.47
CA SER A 121 -8.95 -18.81 6.00
C SER A 121 -8.39 -17.95 4.85
N GLN A 122 -8.01 -16.70 5.13
CA GLN A 122 -7.35 -15.85 4.11
C GLN A 122 -6.02 -16.44 3.66
N GLU A 123 -5.27 -17.07 4.59
CA GLU A 123 -4.03 -17.79 4.30
C GLU A 123 -4.28 -18.99 3.40
N ALA A 124 -5.28 -19.83 3.70
CA ALA A 124 -5.62 -20.97 2.86
C ALA A 124 -6.06 -20.59 1.44
N LEU A 125 -6.77 -19.47 1.28
CA LEU A 125 -7.06 -18.93 -0.06
C LEU A 125 -5.80 -18.42 -0.75
N ALA A 126 -4.92 -17.74 -0.01
CA ALA A 126 -3.66 -17.22 -0.54
C ALA A 126 -2.77 -18.34 -1.07
N ASP A 127 -2.66 -19.44 -0.33
CA ASP A 127 -1.92 -20.64 -0.73
C ASP A 127 -2.50 -21.26 -1.99
N LYS A 128 -3.83 -21.38 -2.09
CA LYS A 128 -4.53 -21.92 -3.27
C LYS A 128 -4.30 -21.10 -4.54
N ILE A 129 -4.11 -19.78 -4.43
CA ILE A 129 -3.91 -18.89 -5.59
C ILE A 129 -2.46 -18.42 -5.77
N GLY A 130 -1.53 -18.90 -4.93
CA GLY A 130 -0.10 -18.61 -5.01
C GLY A 130 0.28 -17.17 -4.67
N VAL A 131 -0.34 -16.57 -3.65
CA VAL A 131 -0.06 -15.19 -3.21
C VAL A 131 0.09 -15.10 -1.68
N SER A 132 0.42 -13.92 -1.15
CA SER A 132 0.50 -13.72 0.31
C SER A 132 -0.88 -13.50 0.95
N GLN A 133 -1.04 -13.94 2.21
CA GLN A 133 -2.24 -13.67 3.01
C GLN A 133 -2.56 -12.15 3.10
N GLN A 134 -1.52 -11.31 3.17
CA GLN A 134 -1.65 -9.86 3.19
C GLN A 134 -2.24 -9.31 1.88
N LEU A 135 -1.91 -9.93 0.73
CA LEU A 135 -2.53 -9.57 -0.54
C LEU A 135 -4.01 -9.94 -0.54
N VAL A 136 -4.39 -11.13 -0.09
CA VAL A 136 -5.80 -11.53 0.06
C VAL A 136 -6.56 -10.57 0.98
N SER A 137 -5.97 -10.16 2.10
CA SER A 137 -6.57 -9.18 3.01
C SER A 137 -6.79 -7.81 2.35
N ARG A 138 -5.85 -7.34 1.51
CA ARG A 138 -6.03 -6.09 0.75
C ARG A 138 -7.10 -6.23 -0.34
N ILE A 139 -7.14 -7.37 -1.02
CA ILE A 139 -8.16 -7.71 -2.02
C ILE A 139 -9.57 -7.65 -1.40
N GLU A 140 -9.78 -8.33 -0.26
CA GLU A 140 -11.10 -8.39 0.37
C GLU A 140 -11.59 -7.04 0.91
N ARG A 141 -10.67 -6.10 1.14
CA ARG A 141 -10.98 -4.72 1.55
C ARG A 141 -11.16 -3.76 0.37
N GLY A 142 -11.06 -4.23 -0.88
CA GLY A 142 -11.13 -3.39 -2.09
C GLY A 142 -9.88 -2.53 -2.33
N GLY A 143 -8.79 -2.79 -1.61
CA GLY A 143 -7.54 -2.02 -1.70
C GLY A 143 -6.65 -2.38 -2.89
N GLU A 144 -7.05 -3.32 -3.73
CA GLU A 144 -6.25 -3.83 -4.86
C GLU A 144 -6.98 -3.80 -6.19
N ASN A 145 -6.25 -3.40 -7.23
CA ASN A 145 -6.69 -3.55 -8.61
C ASN A 145 -6.38 -4.98 -9.09
N LEU A 146 -7.36 -5.86 -8.93
CA LEU A 146 -7.26 -7.25 -9.37
C LEU A 146 -7.17 -7.34 -10.90
N SER A 147 -6.18 -8.07 -11.40
CA SER A 147 -6.20 -8.50 -12.80
C SER A 147 -7.34 -9.51 -13.02
N LEU A 148 -7.87 -9.58 -14.26
CA LEU A 148 -8.83 -10.62 -14.64
C LEU A 148 -8.27 -12.04 -14.43
N GLY A 149 -6.96 -12.23 -14.60
CA GLY A 149 -6.29 -13.50 -14.32
C GLY A 149 -6.34 -13.88 -12.84
N THR A 150 -6.10 -12.92 -11.95
CA THR A 150 -6.21 -13.12 -10.50
C THR A 150 -7.66 -13.42 -10.11
N LEU A 151 -8.64 -12.70 -10.67
CA LEU A 151 -10.07 -12.98 -10.44
C LEU A 151 -10.45 -14.39 -10.88
N ARG A 152 -9.95 -14.85 -12.03
CA ARG A 152 -10.15 -16.23 -12.50
C ARG A 152 -9.54 -17.27 -11.56
N ASN A 153 -8.35 -17.01 -11.02
CA ASN A 153 -7.71 -17.91 -10.05
C ASN A 153 -8.51 -17.99 -8.75
N VAL A 154 -8.97 -16.84 -8.24
CA VAL A 154 -9.85 -16.77 -7.07
C VAL A 154 -11.15 -17.52 -7.32
N SER A 155 -11.80 -17.33 -8.47
CA SER A 155 -13.06 -18.01 -8.77
C SER A 155 -12.88 -19.53 -8.81
N ARG A 156 -11.78 -20.02 -9.40
CA ARG A 156 -11.43 -21.45 -9.40
C ARG A 156 -11.16 -21.98 -8.00
N ALA A 157 -10.36 -21.27 -7.21
CA ALA A 157 -10.03 -21.67 -5.83
C ALA A 157 -11.26 -21.73 -4.91
N LEU A 158 -12.29 -20.92 -5.19
CA LEU A 158 -13.54 -20.85 -4.44
C LEU A 158 -14.67 -21.68 -5.07
N ASN A 159 -14.40 -22.44 -6.14
CA ASN A 159 -15.39 -23.18 -6.90
C ASN A 159 -16.62 -22.32 -7.31
N LYS A 160 -16.36 -21.11 -7.83
CA LYS A 160 -17.36 -20.16 -8.34
C LYS A 160 -17.14 -19.85 -9.81
N LYS A 161 -18.23 -19.43 -10.47
CA LYS A 161 -18.20 -18.84 -11.81
C LYS A 161 -17.94 -17.34 -11.71
N LEU A 162 -17.09 -16.82 -12.60
CA LEU A 162 -16.86 -15.39 -12.77
C LEU A 162 -17.78 -14.88 -13.89
N GLY A 163 -18.68 -13.95 -13.56
CA GLY A 163 -19.55 -13.26 -14.52
C GLY A 163 -19.34 -11.75 -14.42
N ILE A 164 -19.40 -11.06 -15.56
CA ILE A 164 -19.32 -9.60 -15.68
C ILE A 164 -20.52 -9.17 -16.52
N GLU A 165 -21.33 -8.27 -15.99
CA GLU A 165 -22.52 -7.72 -16.64
C GLU A 165 -22.38 -6.20 -16.67
N PHE A 166 -22.82 -5.59 -17.76
CA PHE A 166 -22.90 -4.14 -17.91
C PHE A 166 -24.38 -3.77 -17.80
N THR A 167 -24.72 -2.99 -16.78
CA THR A 167 -26.08 -2.50 -16.52
C THR A 167 -26.15 -1.00 -16.73
#